data_AF-W1Y7F9-F1
#
_entry.id   AF-W1Y7F9-F1
#
_cell.length_a   1.000
_cell.length_b   1.000
_cell.length_c   1.000
_cell.angle_alpha   90.00
_cell.angle_beta   90.00
_cell.angle_gamma   90.00
#
_symmetry.space_group_name_H-M   'P 1'
#
loop_
_entity.id
_entity.type
_entity.pdbx_description
1 polymer ?
#
loop_
_entity_poly.entity_id
_entity_poly.type
_entity_poly.pdbx_seq_one_letter_code
_entity_poly.pdbx_strand_id
1 'polypeptide(L)'
;LALTMPSGETLEAAYVSATATIGEKISFRRFALIEKTDAQHFGAYQHNGGRIGVISVVEGGDEALAKQLSMHIAAMKPTVLSYKELDEQFVKDELAQLNHVIDQDNESRAMVNKPALPHLKYGSK
;
A
#
# COMPACT_ATOMS: atom_id res chain seq x y z
N LEU A 1 7.55 17.13 19.41
CA LEU A 1 7.44 15.69 19.78
C LEU A 1 7.56 15.55 21.30
N ALA A 2 6.61 16.11 22.05
CA ALA A 2 6.66 16.14 23.52
C ALA A 2 6.16 14.85 24.19
N LEU A 3 6.21 13.72 23.46
CA LEU A 3 5.82 12.42 23.98
C LEU A 3 6.89 11.97 24.97
N THR A 4 6.53 11.85 26.25
CA THR A 4 7.44 11.38 27.29
C THR A 4 7.62 9.86 27.16
N MET A 5 8.86 9.43 27.04
CA MET A 5 9.23 8.00 27.03
C MET A 5 9.18 7.44 28.46
N PRO A 6 9.12 6.10 28.64
CA PRO A 6 9.21 5.47 29.96
C PRO A 6 10.47 5.87 30.77
N SER A 7 11.53 6.30 30.09
CA SER A 7 12.76 6.84 30.71
C SER A 7 12.58 8.24 31.32
N GLY A 8 11.45 8.91 31.09
CA GLY A 8 11.16 10.27 31.58
C GLY A 8 11.64 11.40 30.65
N GLU A 9 12.46 11.09 29.64
CA GLU A 9 12.87 12.06 28.62
C GLU A 9 11.83 12.18 27.49
N THR A 10 11.94 13.23 26.67
CA THR A 10 11.10 13.36 25.47
C THR A 10 11.58 12.42 24.37
N LEU A 11 10.66 11.94 23.52
CA LEU A 11 11.01 11.14 22.34
C LEU A 11 12.07 11.83 21.46
N GLU A 12 12.01 13.16 21.38
CA GLU A 12 13.01 13.98 20.70
C GLU A 12 14.40 13.90 21.33
N ALA A 13 14.50 14.04 22.65
CA ALA A 13 15.76 13.86 23.36
C ALA A 13 16.32 12.45 23.14
N ALA A 14 15.45 11.43 23.17
CA ALA A 14 15.85 10.03 22.99
C ALA A 14 16.52 9.77 21.62
N TYR A 15 15.90 10.17 20.51
CA TYR A 15 16.51 9.92 19.19
C TYR A 15 17.69 10.86 18.87
N VAL A 16 17.76 12.05 19.49
CA VAL A 16 18.95 12.93 19.42
C VAL A 16 20.13 12.28 20.14
N SER A 17 19.91 11.75 21.35
CA SER A 17 20.92 11.01 22.12
C SER A 17 21.39 9.76 21.37
N ALA A 18 20.45 9.00 20.78
CA ALA A 18 20.78 7.84 19.96
C ALA A 18 21.59 8.22 18.71
N THR A 19 21.26 9.33 18.04
CA THR A 19 22.02 9.85 16.89
C THR A 19 23.45 10.20 17.29
N ALA A 20 23.64 10.88 18.43
CA ALA A 20 24.97 11.24 18.94
C ALA A 20 25.80 10.01 19.30
N THR A 21 25.17 8.96 19.83
CA THR A 21 25.84 7.72 20.25
C THR A 21 26.18 6.81 19.08
N ILE A 22 25.26 6.64 18.13
CA ILE A 22 25.40 5.69 16.99
C ILE A 22 26.19 6.33 15.84
N GLY A 23 26.12 7.65 15.68
CA GLY A 23 26.79 8.38 14.59
C GLY A 23 26.00 8.38 13.26
N GLU A 24 24.78 7.85 13.26
CA GLU A 24 23.86 7.90 12.12
C GLU A 24 22.64 8.77 12.43
N LYS A 25 22.13 9.50 11.42
CA LYS A 25 20.96 10.36 11.59
C LYS A 25 19.70 9.52 11.84
N ILE A 26 19.19 9.54 13.06
CA ILE A 26 17.91 8.92 13.42
C ILE A 26 16.82 9.99 13.42
N SER A 27 15.68 9.68 12.82
CA SER A 27 14.54 10.60 12.76
C SER A 27 13.21 9.89 12.86
N PHE A 28 12.25 10.52 13.52
CA PHE A 28 10.87 10.07 13.58
C PHE A 28 10.08 10.66 12.41
N ARG A 29 9.86 9.84 11.37
CA ARG A 29 9.35 10.33 10.08
C ARG A 29 7.83 10.46 10.01
N ARG A 30 7.10 9.45 10.47
CA ARG A 30 5.63 9.35 10.33
C ARG A 30 5.04 8.46 11.41
N PHE A 31 3.80 8.74 11.77
CA PHE A 31 2.98 7.87 12.61
C PHE A 31 1.54 7.93 12.15
N ALA A 32 0.79 6.89 12.48
CA ALA A 32 -0.66 6.85 12.36
C ALA A 32 -1.21 6.12 13.58
N LEU A 33 -2.35 6.56 14.07
CA LEU A 33 -3.12 5.84 15.07
C LEU A 33 -4.26 5.13 14.35
N ILE A 34 -4.41 3.84 14.61
CA ILE A 34 -5.50 3.04 14.08
C ILE A 34 -6.30 2.53 15.27
N GLU A 35 -7.61 2.70 15.21
CA GLU A 35 -8.55 2.30 16.24
C GLU A 35 -9.41 1.14 15.74
N LYS A 36 -9.95 0.35 16.67
CA LYS A 36 -10.92 -0.70 16.39
C LYS A 36 -11.99 -0.72 17.46
N THR A 37 -13.14 -1.27 17.13
CA THR A 37 -14.16 -1.65 18.11
C THR A 37 -13.84 -3.00 18.77
N ASP A 38 -14.57 -3.37 19.82
CA ASP A 38 -14.43 -4.68 20.47
C ASP A 38 -14.83 -5.85 19.56
N ALA A 39 -15.75 -5.61 18.62
CA ALA A 39 -16.21 -6.61 17.63
C ALA A 39 -15.23 -6.81 16.47
N GLN A 40 -14.18 -5.98 16.38
CA GLN A 40 -13.17 -6.04 15.33
C GLN A 40 -11.86 -6.66 15.84
N HIS A 41 -11.06 -7.16 14.91
CA HIS A 41 -9.75 -7.75 15.16
C HIS A 41 -8.65 -6.91 14.51
N PHE A 42 -7.54 -6.72 15.22
CA PHE A 42 -6.32 -6.18 14.61
C PHE A 42 -5.53 -7.31 13.95
N GLY A 43 -5.07 -7.08 12.72
CA GLY A 43 -4.00 -7.86 12.10
C GLY A 43 -2.71 -7.07 12.10
N ALA A 44 -1.67 -7.52 12.79
CA ALA A 44 -0.35 -6.91 12.75
C ALA A 44 0.66 -7.86 12.11
N TYR A 45 1.38 -7.38 11.09
CA TYR A 45 2.43 -8.16 10.43
C TYR A 45 3.67 -7.31 10.14
N GLN A 46 4.83 -7.90 10.41
CA GLN A 46 6.14 -7.32 10.15
C GLN A 46 6.90 -8.25 9.20
N HIS A 47 7.42 -7.68 8.11
CA HIS A 47 8.18 -8.40 7.10
C HIS A 47 9.60 -7.85 6.96
N ASN A 48 10.55 -8.71 6.58
CA ASN A 48 11.96 -8.36 6.35
C ASN A 48 12.58 -7.51 7.47
N GLY A 49 12.50 -8.01 8.70
CA GLY A 49 13.12 -7.37 9.87
C GLY A 49 12.56 -6.00 10.23
N GLY A 50 11.34 -5.65 9.78
CA GLY A 50 10.73 -4.35 10.08
C GLY A 50 10.77 -3.34 8.94
N ARG A 51 11.33 -3.71 7.79
CA ARG A 51 11.30 -2.86 6.60
C ARG A 51 9.87 -2.58 6.12
N ILE A 52 8.97 -3.54 6.32
CA ILE A 52 7.53 -3.40 6.02
C ILE A 52 6.75 -3.80 7.26
N GLY A 53 5.87 -2.91 7.70
CA GLY A 53 4.88 -3.17 8.75
C GLY A 53 3.49 -2.89 8.22
N VAL A 54 2.53 -3.76 8.53
CA VAL A 54 1.12 -3.64 8.14
C VAL A 54 0.25 -3.82 9.37
N ILE A 55 -0.75 -2.94 9.49
CA ILE A 55 -1.84 -3.05 10.44
C ILE A 55 -3.14 -3.09 9.63
N SER A 56 -4.00 -4.06 9.90
CA SER A 56 -5.36 -4.15 9.35
C SER A 56 -6.38 -4.19 10.50
N VAL A 57 -7.59 -3.69 10.23
CA VAL A 57 -8.75 -3.81 11.11
C VAL A 57 -9.81 -4.58 10.35
N VAL A 58 -10.27 -5.67 10.93
CA VAL A 58 -11.21 -6.59 10.28
C VAL A 58 -12.42 -6.79 11.18
N GLU A 59 -13.60 -6.67 10.61
CA GLU A 59 -14.85 -7.04 11.28
C GLU A 59 -15.23 -8.48 10.92
N GLY A 60 -15.59 -9.26 11.94
CA GLY A 60 -15.80 -10.70 11.81
C GLY A 60 -14.48 -11.49 11.69
N GLY A 61 -14.60 -12.81 11.61
CA GLY A 61 -13.44 -13.72 11.61
C GLY A 61 -12.74 -13.77 12.96
N ASP A 62 -11.41 -13.87 12.95
CA ASP A 62 -10.56 -13.92 14.13
C ASP A 62 -9.20 -13.23 13.89
N GLU A 63 -8.36 -13.17 14.93
CA GLU A 63 -7.02 -12.57 14.86
C GLU A 63 -6.08 -13.29 13.89
N ALA A 64 -6.28 -14.61 13.70
CA ALA A 64 -5.47 -15.39 12.77
C ALA A 64 -5.75 -14.96 11.32
N LEU A 65 -7.03 -14.83 10.95
CA LEU A 65 -7.44 -14.30 9.66
C LEU A 65 -6.94 -12.86 9.45
N ALA A 66 -7.10 -11.98 10.45
CA ALA A 66 -6.62 -10.61 10.37
C ALA A 66 -5.10 -10.53 10.12
N LYS A 67 -4.32 -11.40 10.77
CA LYS A 67 -2.87 -11.51 10.53
C LYS A 67 -2.56 -11.99 9.10
N GLN A 68 -3.27 -12.99 8.59
CA GLN A 68 -3.08 -13.46 7.20
C GLN A 68 -3.42 -12.37 6.18
N LEU A 69 -4.45 -11.57 6.45
CA LEU A 69 -4.78 -10.40 5.63
C LEU A 69 -3.66 -9.36 5.65
N SER A 70 -3.09 -9.05 6.82
CA SER A 70 -1.92 -8.16 6.90
C SER A 70 -0.69 -8.70 6.17
N MET A 71 -0.48 -10.02 6.15
CA MET A 71 0.56 -10.65 5.33
C MET A 71 0.30 -10.46 3.83
N HIS A 72 -0.94 -10.67 3.39
CA HIS A 72 -1.34 -10.47 2.01
C HIS A 72 -1.16 -9.01 1.57
N ILE A 73 -1.61 -8.06 2.39
CA ILE A 73 -1.44 -6.61 2.15
C ILE A 73 0.04 -6.24 2.07
N ALA A 74 0.90 -6.83 2.93
CA ALA A 74 2.35 -6.58 2.89
C ALA A 74 2.98 -7.04 1.56
N ALA A 75 2.47 -8.12 0.97
CA ALA A 75 2.96 -8.66 -0.29
C ALA A 75 2.40 -7.92 -1.52
N MET A 76 1.10 -7.65 -1.55
CA MET A 76 0.42 -7.08 -2.73
C MET A 76 0.43 -5.55 -2.75
N LYS A 77 0.59 -4.90 -1.59
CA LYS A 77 0.57 -3.44 -1.44
C LYS A 77 -0.65 -2.78 -2.13
N PRO A 78 -1.89 -3.22 -1.81
CA PRO A 78 -3.08 -2.59 -2.37
C PRO A 78 -3.18 -1.12 -1.93
N THR A 79 -3.74 -0.28 -2.79
CA THR A 79 -3.96 1.15 -2.53
C THR A 79 -5.38 1.47 -2.08
N VAL A 80 -6.32 0.55 -2.29
CA VAL A 80 -7.74 0.66 -1.95
C VAL A 80 -8.24 -0.66 -1.37
N LEU A 81 -9.33 -0.62 -0.59
CA LEU A 81 -9.95 -1.83 -0.03
C LEU A 81 -10.94 -2.47 -1.01
N SER A 82 -11.57 -1.65 -1.84
CA SER A 82 -12.51 -2.08 -2.86
C SER A 82 -12.21 -1.42 -4.19
N TYR A 83 -12.49 -2.12 -5.30
CA TYR A 83 -12.41 -1.53 -6.64
C TYR A 83 -13.29 -0.29 -6.81
N LYS A 84 -14.33 -0.16 -5.97
CA LYS A 84 -15.25 1.00 -5.97
C LYS A 84 -14.60 2.28 -5.45
N GLU A 85 -13.48 2.17 -4.74
CA GLU A 85 -12.72 3.31 -4.20
C GLU A 85 -11.64 3.78 -5.19
N LEU A 86 -11.50 3.12 -6.35
CA LEU A 86 -10.59 3.58 -7.39
C LEU A 86 -11.06 4.94 -7.91
N ASP A 87 -10.12 5.87 -8.01
CA ASP A 87 -10.38 7.17 -8.61
C ASP A 87 -10.83 7.01 -10.06
N GLU A 88 -11.94 7.64 -10.43
CA GLU A 88 -12.51 7.49 -11.76
C GLU A 88 -11.59 8.03 -12.85
N GLN A 89 -10.82 9.08 -12.55
CA GLN A 89 -9.88 9.64 -13.51
C GLN A 89 -8.70 8.69 -13.73
N PHE A 90 -8.16 8.12 -12.66
CA PHE A 90 -7.16 7.05 -12.73
C PHE A 90 -7.62 5.90 -13.62
N VAL A 91 -8.87 5.43 -13.45
CA VAL A 91 -9.42 4.33 -14.28
C VAL A 91 -9.52 4.73 -15.76
N LYS A 92 -9.94 5.95 -16.07
CA LYS A 92 -10.03 6.46 -17.45
C LYS A 92 -8.65 6.59 -18.09
N ASP A 93 -7.69 7.12 -17.36
CA ASP A 93 -6.32 7.32 -17.84
C ASP A 93 -5.64 5.99 -18.12
N GLU A 94 -5.79 5.01 -17.22
CA GLU A 94 -5.28 3.65 -17.41
C GLU A 94 -5.89 2.99 -18.65
N LEU A 95 -7.22 3.12 -18.84
CA LEU A 95 -7.90 2.56 -20.01
C LEU A 95 -7.44 3.22 -21.31
N ALA A 96 -7.24 4.54 -21.31
CA ALA A 96 -6.74 5.28 -22.46
C ALA A 96 -5.31 4.83 -22.82
N GLN A 97 -4.44 4.62 -21.83
CA GLN A 97 -3.09 4.11 -22.06
C GLN A 97 -3.11 2.69 -22.65
N LEU A 98 -3.93 1.79 -22.12
CA LEU A 98 -4.06 0.43 -22.66
C LEU A 98 -4.56 0.42 -24.11
N ASN A 99 -5.54 1.26 -24.44
CA ASN A 99 -6.05 1.38 -25.81
C ASN A 99 -5.04 2.04 -26.75
N HIS A 100 -4.22 2.98 -26.26
CA HIS A 100 -3.14 3.56 -27.05
C HIS A 100 -2.09 2.51 -27.47
N VAL A 101 -1.76 1.57 -26.59
CA VAL A 101 -0.89 0.44 -26.94
C VAL A 101 -1.52 -0.46 -28.00
N ILE A 102 -2.84 -0.66 -27.95
CA ILE A 102 -3.59 -1.41 -28.98
C ILE A 102 -3.55 -0.68 -30.32
N ASP A 103 -3.67 0.65 -30.33
CA ASP A 103 -3.56 1.44 -31.55
C ASP A 103 -2.20 1.25 -32.22
N GLN A 104 -1.11 1.33 -31.45
CA GLN A 104 0.25 1.09 -31.94
C GLN A 104 0.44 -0.34 -32.50
N ASP A 105 -0.11 -1.35 -31.83
CA ASP A 105 -0.08 -2.74 -32.35
C ASP A 105 -0.91 -2.89 -33.63
N ASN A 106 -2.06 -2.21 -33.70
CA ASN A 106 -2.93 -2.23 -34.88
C ASN A 106 -2.30 -1.58 -36.11
N GLU A 107 -1.52 -0.50 -35.92
CA GLU A 107 -0.70 0.08 -36.99
C GLU A 107 0.27 -0.94 -37.57
N SER A 108 0.95 -1.70 -36.70
CA SER A 108 1.89 -2.75 -37.11
C SER A 108 1.19 -3.93 -37.80
N ARG A 109 0.01 -4.35 -37.30
CA ARG A 109 -0.80 -5.43 -37.88
C ARG A 109 -1.31 -5.10 -39.27
N ALA A 110 -1.71 -3.85 -39.49
CA ALA A 110 -2.17 -3.38 -40.79
C ALA A 110 -1.08 -3.57 -41.87
N MET A 111 0.20 -3.34 -41.53
CA MET A 111 1.33 -3.53 -42.45
C MET A 111 1.51 -4.98 -42.89
N VAL A 112 1.08 -5.95 -42.08
CA VAL A 112 1.22 -7.39 -42.35
C VAL A 112 -0.12 -8.06 -42.65
N ASN A 113 -1.15 -7.30 -43.01
CA ASN A 113 -2.50 -7.78 -43.34
C ASN A 113 -3.12 -8.67 -42.24
N LYS A 114 -2.85 -8.35 -40.96
CA LYS A 114 -3.47 -9.03 -39.81
C LYS A 114 -4.69 -8.25 -39.32
N PRO A 115 -5.72 -8.94 -38.77
CA PRO A 115 -6.89 -8.29 -38.22
C PRO A 115 -6.54 -7.43 -36.99
N ALA A 116 -7.21 -6.27 -36.89
CA ALA A 116 -7.08 -5.36 -35.76
C ALA A 116 -7.61 -5.98 -34.46
N LEU A 117 -6.94 -5.66 -33.36
CA LEU A 117 -7.40 -5.94 -32.02
C LEU A 117 -8.51 -4.95 -31.61
N PRO A 118 -9.54 -5.41 -30.90
CA PRO A 118 -10.56 -4.53 -30.36
C PRO A 118 -10.01 -3.72 -29.19
N HIS A 119 -10.48 -2.48 -29.05
CA HIS A 119 -10.27 -1.69 -27.84
C HIS A 119 -10.93 -2.35 -26.62
N LEU A 120 -10.32 -2.13 -25.47
CA LEU A 120 -10.82 -2.54 -24.18
C LEU A 120 -11.93 -1.58 -23.75
N LYS A 121 -13.00 -2.17 -23.18
CA LYS A 121 -14.08 -1.41 -22.53
C LYS A 121 -13.86 -1.25 -21.03
N TYR A 122 -13.17 -2.22 -20.42
CA TYR A 122 -12.85 -2.27 -18.98
C TYR A 122 -11.55 -3.04 -18.80
N GLY A 123 -10.62 -2.51 -17.98
CA GLY A 123 -9.38 -3.18 -17.55
C GLY A 123 -8.55 -3.85 -18.66
N SER A 124 -7.53 -4.61 -18.29
CA SER A 124 -6.96 -5.63 -19.18
C SER A 124 -7.83 -6.89 -19.17
N LYS A 125 -7.77 -7.70 -20.24
CA LYS A 125 -8.43 -9.02 -20.29
C LYS A 125 -8.09 -9.91 -19.10
#